data_AF-A0AAV4J392-F1
#
_entry.id   AF-A0AAV4J392-F1
#
_cell.length_a   1.000
_cell.length_b   1.000
_cell.length_c   1.000
_cell.angle_alpha   90.00
_cell.angle_beta   90.00
_cell.angle_gamma   90.00
#
_symmetry.space_group_name_H-M   'P 1'
#
loop_
_entity.id
_entity.type
_entity.pdbx_description
1 polymer ?
#
loop_
_entity_poly.entity_id
_entity_poly.type
_entity_poly.pdbx_seq_one_letter_code
_entity_poly.pdbx_strand_id
1 'polypeptide(L)'
;MDVFESFAFDITLEAPVDERIDSYLDYLLKTYMHSSSLFPPTVWASSGFNIKRTTNGCEAFHKQLNSMSYSAHPTVFELVDRLQDVIFESGFKMRGADDTTRSKTATERKKAV
;
A
#
# COMPACT_ATOMS: atom_id res chain seq x y z
N MET A 1 0.34 18.72 -16.97
CA MET A 1 1.53 17.85 -16.99
C MET A 1 1.06 16.49 -16.50
N ASP A 2 1.36 15.42 -17.23
CA ASP A 2 1.04 14.06 -16.78
C ASP A 2 1.91 13.73 -15.55
N VAL A 3 1.36 12.96 -14.60
CA VAL A 3 2.05 12.56 -13.36
C VAL A 3 3.35 11.82 -13.71
N PHE A 4 3.31 11.00 -14.77
CA PHE A 4 4.47 10.32 -15.32
C PHE A 4 5.59 11.28 -15.72
N GLU A 5 5.26 12.31 -16.51
CA GLU A 5 6.24 13.27 -17.05
C GLU A 5 6.89 14.11 -15.94
N SER A 6 6.13 14.46 -14.90
CA SER A 6 6.68 15.16 -13.73
C SER A 6 7.67 14.28 -12.98
N PHE A 7 7.31 13.02 -12.75
CA PHE A 7 8.10 12.11 -11.92
C PHE A 7 9.37 11.64 -12.64
N ALA A 8 9.27 11.35 -13.94
CA ALA A 8 10.40 10.89 -14.75
C ALA A 8 11.48 11.98 -14.90
N PHE A 9 11.07 13.25 -15.04
CA PHE A 9 12.00 14.37 -15.15
C PHE A 9 12.81 14.55 -13.87
N ASP A 10 12.15 14.65 -12.71
CA ASP A 10 12.81 14.90 -11.42
C ASP A 10 13.78 13.77 -11.05
N ILE A 11 13.38 12.52 -11.28
CA ILE A 11 14.21 11.36 -10.98
C ILE A 11 15.41 11.26 -11.90
N THR A 12 15.24 11.48 -13.21
CA THR A 12 16.37 11.42 -14.16
C THR A 12 17.39 12.53 -13.89
N LEU A 13 16.95 13.65 -13.33
CA LEU A 13 17.81 14.79 -13.03
C LEU A 13 18.67 14.59 -11.76
N GLU A 14 18.12 13.91 -10.74
CA GLU A 14 18.74 13.82 -9.40
C GLU A 14 19.19 12.41 -9.00
N ALA A 15 18.84 11.36 -9.75
CA ALA A 15 19.17 9.99 -9.35
C ALA A 15 20.69 9.72 -9.39
N PRO A 16 21.26 9.08 -8.34
CA PRO A 16 22.61 8.56 -8.38
C PRO A 16 22.75 7.47 -9.45
N VAL A 17 23.93 7.37 -10.06
CA VAL A 17 24.24 6.28 -10.99
C VAL A 17 24.44 4.98 -10.21
N ASP A 18 23.39 4.17 -10.12
CA ASP A 18 23.38 2.89 -9.41
C ASP A 18 22.34 1.94 -10.03
N GLU A 19 22.78 0.76 -10.47
CA GLU A 19 21.93 -0.24 -11.13
C GLU A 19 20.75 -0.69 -10.26
N ARG A 20 20.88 -0.65 -8.93
CA ARG A 20 19.80 -1.01 -8.01
C ARG A 20 18.71 0.05 -8.02
N ILE A 21 19.09 1.32 -8.16
CA ILE A 21 18.16 2.43 -8.29
C ILE A 21 17.45 2.32 -9.63
N ASP A 22 18.20 2.08 -10.72
CA ASP A 22 17.61 1.87 -12.05
C ASP A 22 16.58 0.74 -12.04
N SER A 23 16.92 -0.42 -11.46
CA SER A 23 15.99 -1.55 -11.36
C SER A 23 14.73 -1.23 -10.54
N TYR A 24 14.86 -0.44 -9.48
CA TYR A 24 13.71 0.00 -8.68
C TYR A 24 12.82 0.97 -9.45
N LEU A 25 13.42 1.92 -10.15
CA LEU A 25 12.70 2.89 -10.98
C LEU A 25 11.95 2.19 -12.12
N ASP A 26 12.57 1.19 -12.74
CA ASP A 26 11.96 0.38 -13.78
C ASP A 26 10.71 -0.36 -13.26
N TYR A 27 10.79 -0.91 -12.05
CA TYR A 27 9.64 -1.52 -11.37
C TYR A 27 8.55 -0.49 -11.10
N LEU A 28 8.90 0.68 -10.56
CA LEU A 28 7.97 1.74 -10.24
C LEU A 28 7.22 2.22 -11.49
N LEU A 29 7.95 2.42 -12.58
CA LEU A 29 7.43 2.89 -13.86
C LEU A 29 6.38 1.93 -14.42
N LYS A 30 6.71 0.63 -14.44
CA LYS A 30 5.86 -0.44 -14.97
C LYS A 30 4.65 -0.76 -14.07
N THR A 31 4.79 -0.56 -12.77
CA THR A 31 3.77 -0.97 -11.79
C THR A 31 2.79 0.15 -11.45
N TYR A 32 3.23 1.42 -11.48
CA TYR A 32 2.43 2.54 -10.97
C TYR A 32 2.27 3.73 -11.92
N MET A 33 3.24 4.00 -12.81
CA MET A 33 3.31 5.30 -13.50
C MET A 33 2.73 5.28 -14.91
N HIS A 34 2.83 4.16 -15.63
CA HIS A 34 2.23 4.03 -16.95
C HIS A 34 0.70 3.91 -16.88
N SER A 35 -0.02 4.39 -17.89
CA SER A 35 -1.49 4.29 -17.97
C SER A 35 -2.00 2.85 -18.02
N SER A 36 -1.18 1.92 -18.53
CA SER A 36 -1.43 0.47 -18.56
C SER A 36 -0.79 -0.30 -17.40
N SER A 37 -0.32 0.39 -16.36
CA SER A 37 0.29 -0.28 -15.21
C SER A 37 -0.73 -1.10 -14.42
N LEU A 38 -0.23 -1.98 -13.55
CA LEU A 38 -1.07 -2.71 -12.58
C LEU A 38 -1.89 -1.76 -11.71
N PHE A 39 -1.31 -0.63 -11.31
CA PHE A 39 -1.95 0.42 -10.50
C PHE A 39 -1.73 1.79 -11.14
N PRO A 40 -2.48 2.12 -12.21
CA PRO A 40 -2.22 3.32 -13.00
C PRO A 40 -2.52 4.60 -12.19
N PRO A 41 -1.97 5.76 -12.58
CA PRO A 41 -2.18 7.03 -11.88
C PRO A 41 -3.64 7.42 -11.68
N THR A 42 -4.54 6.96 -12.54
CA THR A 42 -5.99 7.17 -12.38
C THR A 42 -6.57 6.49 -11.14
N VAL A 43 -5.90 5.51 -10.55
CA VAL A 43 -6.33 4.82 -9.32
C VAL A 43 -5.87 5.57 -8.07
N TRP A 44 -4.66 6.11 -8.06
CA TRP A 44 -4.03 6.69 -6.87
C TRP A 44 -3.82 8.21 -6.91
N ALA A 45 -3.83 8.82 -8.10
CA ALA A 45 -3.67 10.26 -8.34
C ALA A 45 -4.87 10.91 -9.10
N SER A 46 -6.00 10.20 -9.25
CA SER A 46 -7.18 10.81 -9.86
C SER A 46 -7.80 11.87 -8.95
N SER A 47 -7.85 13.10 -9.45
CA SER A 47 -8.53 14.25 -8.84
C SER A 47 -10.07 14.13 -8.88
N GLY A 48 -10.63 13.06 -9.46
CA GLY A 48 -12.06 12.81 -9.52
C GLY A 48 -12.64 12.38 -8.18
N PHE A 49 -12.78 13.31 -7.24
CA PHE A 49 -13.50 13.08 -5.99
C PHE A 49 -14.98 12.84 -6.28
N ASN A 50 -15.37 11.58 -6.46
CA ASN A 50 -16.76 11.19 -6.33
C ASN A 50 -17.07 11.08 -4.82
N ILE A 51 -18.10 11.80 -4.38
CA ILE A 51 -18.56 12.15 -3.02
C ILE A 51 -18.83 10.95 -2.05
N LYS A 52 -18.37 9.74 -2.38
CA LYS A 52 -18.62 8.51 -1.59
C LYS A 52 -17.37 7.84 -0.99
N ARG A 53 -16.20 8.48 -1.03
CA ARG A 53 -15.00 7.96 -0.34
C ARG A 53 -14.91 8.60 1.05
N THR A 54 -15.25 7.85 2.10
CA THR A 54 -14.99 8.27 3.48
C THR A 54 -13.49 8.11 3.79
N THR A 55 -12.90 9.09 4.46
CA THR A 55 -11.48 9.08 4.88
C THR A 55 -11.21 8.15 6.05
N ASN A 56 -12.25 7.55 6.64
CA ASN A 56 -12.20 6.67 7.82
C ASN A 56 -11.10 5.60 7.75
N GLY A 57 -10.90 4.98 6.58
CA GLY A 57 -9.85 3.97 6.41
C GLY A 57 -8.44 4.56 6.51
N CYS A 58 -8.20 5.69 5.85
CA CYS A 58 -6.91 6.39 5.89
C CYS A 58 -6.65 6.97 7.29
N GLU A 59 -7.67 7.56 7.92
CA GLU A 59 -7.60 8.10 9.27
C GLU A 59 -7.32 7.01 10.31
N ALA A 60 -8.00 5.86 10.20
CA ALA A 60 -7.75 4.73 11.09
C ALA A 60 -6.32 4.18 10.92
N PHE A 61 -5.85 4.04 9.68
CA PHE A 61 -4.48 3.63 9.39
C PHE A 61 -3.46 4.61 9.96
N HIS A 62 -3.61 5.93 9.69
CA HIS A 62 -2.70 6.94 10.23
C HIS A 62 -2.74 7.01 11.76
N LYS A 63 -3.92 6.87 12.37
CA LYS A 63 -4.05 6.80 13.84
C LYS A 63 -3.29 5.60 14.41
N GLN A 64 -3.41 4.44 13.77
CA GLN A 64 -2.70 3.24 14.18
C GLN A 64 -1.18 3.43 14.01
N LEU A 65 -0.73 3.93 12.86
CA LEU A 65 0.69 4.16 12.59
C LEU A 65 1.30 5.17 13.58
N ASN A 66 0.60 6.28 13.85
CA ASN A 66 1.03 7.28 14.82
C ASN A 66 1.09 6.73 16.25
N SER A 67 0.25 5.74 16.60
CA SER A 67 0.32 5.09 17.91
C SER A 67 1.54 4.17 18.07
N MET A 68 2.18 3.77 16.97
CA MET A 68 3.37 2.92 16.98
C MET A 68 4.68 3.73 17.03
N SER A 69 4.64 5.01 16.65
CA SER A 69 5.78 5.91 16.76
C SER A 69 5.69 6.75 18.03
N TYR A 70 6.71 6.65 18.88
CA TYR A 70 6.86 7.52 20.06
C TYR A 70 7.66 8.79 19.76
N SER A 71 8.29 8.86 18.58
CA SER A 71 9.01 10.04 18.10
C SER A 71 8.09 10.90 17.24
N ALA A 72 8.18 12.23 17.43
CA ALA A 72 7.56 13.20 16.52
C ALA A 72 8.18 13.15 15.11
N HIS A 73 9.43 12.70 15.02
CA HIS A 73 10.20 12.57 13.77
C HIS A 73 10.94 11.23 13.77
N PRO A 74 10.25 10.11 13.45
CA PRO A 74 10.92 8.83 13.29
C PRO A 74 11.88 8.87 12.10
N THR A 75 13.00 8.18 12.23
CA THR A 75 13.91 7.96 11.10
C THR A 75 13.25 7.12 10.02
N VAL A 76 13.76 7.17 8.79
CA VAL A 76 13.22 6.34 7.69
C VAL A 76 13.28 4.84 8.02
N PHE A 77 14.31 4.41 8.76
CA PHE A 77 14.47 3.02 9.19
C PHE A 77 13.38 2.61 10.18
N GLU A 78 13.14 3.43 11.21
CA GLU A 78 12.06 3.19 12.18
C GLU A 78 10.70 3.16 11.50
N LEU A 79 10.45 4.06 10.54
CA LEU A 79 9.20 4.07 9.78
C LEU A 79 9.01 2.78 8.98
N VAL A 80 10.07 2.31 8.32
CA VAL A 80 10.04 1.05 7.55
C VAL A 80 9.74 -0.13 8.45
N ASP A 81 10.38 -0.23 9.62
CA ASP A 81 10.13 -1.32 10.58
C ASP A 81 8.66 -1.33 11.02
N ARG A 82 8.09 -0.16 11.35
CA ARG A 82 6.66 -0.08 11.73
C ARG A 82 5.71 -0.45 10.60
N LEU A 83 6.03 -0.09 9.37
CA LEU A 83 5.23 -0.48 8.21
C LEU A 83 5.26 -1.99 8.01
N GLN A 84 6.42 -2.63 8.20
CA GLN A 84 6.54 -4.09 8.15
C GLN A 84 5.70 -4.77 9.23
N ASP A 85 5.70 -4.25 10.46
CA ASP A 85 4.85 -4.75 11.55
C ASP A 85 3.36 -4.70 11.18
N VAL A 86 2.90 -3.56 10.63
CA VAL A 86 1.51 -3.40 10.19
C VAL A 86 1.14 -4.37 9.08
N ILE A 87 2.02 -4.56 8.10
CA ILE A 87 1.82 -5.52 7.00
C ILE A 87 1.75 -6.95 7.55
N PHE A 88 2.64 -7.32 8.47
CA PHE A 88 2.67 -8.64 9.10
C PHE A 88 1.39 -8.92 9.89
N GLU A 89 1.00 -8.02 10.78
CA GLU A 89 -0.23 -8.10 11.58
C GLU A 89 -1.48 -8.24 10.70
N SER A 90 -1.56 -7.43 9.64
CA SER A 90 -2.68 -7.46 8.70
C SER A 90 -2.72 -8.80 7.95
N GLY A 91 -1.59 -9.26 7.44
CA GLY A 91 -1.45 -10.57 6.79
C GLY A 91 -1.82 -11.72 7.71
N PHE A 92 -1.39 -11.66 8.97
CA PHE A 92 -1.71 -12.67 9.98
C PHE A 92 -3.20 -12.73 10.27
N LYS A 93 -3.85 -11.58 10.49
CA LYS A 93 -5.31 -11.48 10.72
C LYS A 93 -6.12 -11.98 9.53
N MET A 94 -5.71 -11.65 8.30
CA MET A 94 -6.38 -12.13 7.08
C MET A 94 -6.34 -13.65 6.99
N ARG A 95 -5.19 -14.29 7.29
CA ARG A 95 -5.07 -15.76 7.32
C ARG A 95 -5.96 -16.39 8.40
N GLY A 96 -5.98 -15.84 9.61
CA GLY A 96 -6.83 -16.34 10.69
C GLY A 96 -8.34 -16.19 10.42
N ALA A 97 -8.72 -15.12 9.72
CA ALA A 97 -10.11 -14.91 9.29
C ALA A 97 -10.53 -15.95 8.23
N ASP A 98 -9.64 -16.32 7.32
CA ASP A 98 -9.92 -17.33 6.30
C ASP A 98 -10.15 -18.72 6.93
N ASP A 99 -9.30 -19.12 7.89
CA ASP A 99 -9.47 -20.35 8.67
C ASP A 99 -10.80 -20.39 9.44
N THR A 100 -11.19 -19.26 10.05
CA THR A 100 -12.45 -19.13 10.78
C THR A 100 -13.66 -19.26 9.85
N THR A 101 -13.57 -18.68 8.65
CA THR A 101 -14.64 -18.69 7.64
C THR A 101 -14.83 -20.11 7.07
N ARG A 102 -13.73 -20.83 6.84
CA ARG A 102 -13.71 -22.21 6.38
C ARG A 102 -14.27 -23.19 7.42
N SER A 103 -14.00 -22.96 8.70
CA SER A 103 -14.55 -23.78 9.80
C SER A 103 -16.06 -23.58 10.00
N LYS A 104 -16.57 -22.35 9.81
CA LYS A 104 -18.01 -22.05 9.85
C LYS A 104 -18.77 -22.72 8.71
N THR A 105 -18.28 -22.62 7.47
CA THR A 105 -18.88 -23.29 6.30
C THR A 105 -18.85 -24.81 6.39
N ALA A 106 -17.81 -25.41 7.00
CA ALA A 106 -17.76 -26.85 7.25
C ALA A 106 -18.78 -27.32 8.30
N THR A 107 -19.09 -26.48 9.29
CA THR A 107 -20.05 -26.79 10.36
C THR A 107 -21.49 -26.66 9.87
N GLU A 108 -21.78 -25.68 9.00
CA GLU A 108 -23.09 -25.52 8.36
C GLU A 108 -23.43 -26.68 7.43
N ARG A 109 -22.46 -27.21 6.66
CA ARG A 109 -22.66 -28.39 5.81
C ARG A 109 -23.01 -29.67 6.59
N LYS A 110 -22.54 -29.81 7.83
CA LYS A 110 -22.86 -30.97 8.70
C LYS A 110 -24.24 -30.89 9.35
N LYS A 111 -24.87 -29.72 9.39
CA LYS A 111 -26.24 -29.53 9.89
C LYS A 111 -27.32 -29.71 8.81
N ALA A 112 -26.93 -29.75 7.55
CA ALA A 112 -27.84 -29.87 6.40
C ALA A 112 -27.97 -31.32 5.87
N VAL A 113 -27.43 -32.31 6.59
CA VAL A 113 -27.51 -33.75 6.30
C VAL A 113 -28.25 -34.45 7.43
#